data_AF-A0A959I412-F1
#
_entry.id   AF-A0A959I412-F1
#
_cell.length_a   1.000
_cell.length_b   1.000
_cell.length_c   1.000
_cell.angle_alpha   90.00
_cell.angle_beta   90.00
_cell.angle_gamma   90.00
#
_symmetry.space_group_name_H-M   'P 1'
#
loop_
_entity.id
_entity.type
_entity.pdbx_description
1 polymer ?
#
loop_
_entity_poly.entity_id
_entity_poly.type
_entity_poly.pdbx_seq_one_letter_code
_entity_poly.pdbx_strand_id
1 'polypeptide(L)'
;AVGLWQFMPETGKEYGLEIDDFVDERRDPNKSTQAAIQYLSRQFDKYDDWALALAAYNGGSGRVSRAIKRGRSKNFWRIRRYLPRETRNYVPAFIAATYLMEYYKEHEIVPNYPPLDLQITETIQVYDYISFYRIAQVTGLSMEAIESLNPAYKRGIIPESSDGHYLILPRRVMQAFRDYLDTNRPDYPGDDFFNDSPVTIEQSKAGNNEKYVRTTYTVKKGESLQQIAEALNCSAHQIIAWNHLEANEAREGQKLIIFRPREIVRFNPLEKMTELPPLPSSTTLEPASVEQTSTEDHDFEHLLYVVQRKETLEDISRAIPGLSLPDLIDLNRIPPNEKLKPGHCLKVPKN
;
A
#
# COMPACT_ATOMS: atom_id res chain seq x y z
N ALA A 1 -15.58 8.78 -0.99
CA ALA A 1 -14.12 8.73 -0.84
C ALA A 1 -13.65 7.34 -1.23
N VAL A 2 -12.59 7.21 -2.05
CA VAL A 2 -12.02 5.90 -2.46
C VAL A 2 -10.50 5.99 -2.56
N GLY A 3 -9.84 4.83 -2.61
CA GLY A 3 -8.39 4.71 -2.79
C GLY A 3 -7.57 5.08 -1.56
N LEU A 4 -6.25 5.05 -1.68
CA LEU A 4 -5.32 5.27 -0.56
C LEU A 4 -5.56 6.61 0.15
N TRP A 5 -5.77 7.65 -0.65
CA TRP A 5 -5.96 9.02 -0.18
C TRP A 5 -7.43 9.43 -0.06
N GLN A 6 -8.37 8.49 -0.20
CA GLN A 6 -9.79 8.71 0.12
C GLN A 6 -10.41 9.95 -0.58
N PHE A 7 -9.99 10.23 -1.82
CA PHE A 7 -10.49 11.39 -2.55
C PHE A 7 -11.99 11.26 -2.86
N MET A 8 -12.72 12.37 -2.67
CA MET A 8 -14.06 12.53 -3.25
C MET A 8 -13.94 12.73 -4.77
N PRO A 9 -14.93 12.32 -5.59
CA PRO A 9 -14.83 12.43 -7.05
C PRO A 9 -14.51 13.84 -7.52
N GLU A 10 -15.21 14.84 -6.97
CA GLU A 10 -15.07 16.25 -7.35
C GLU A 10 -13.68 16.78 -6.97
N THR A 11 -13.20 16.43 -5.77
CA THR A 11 -11.86 16.81 -5.32
C THR A 11 -10.78 16.11 -6.14
N GLY A 12 -10.95 14.82 -6.48
CA GLY A 12 -10.01 14.12 -7.34
C GLY A 12 -9.84 14.82 -8.69
N LYS A 13 -10.96 15.20 -9.33
CA LYS A 13 -10.95 15.94 -10.59
C LYS A 13 -10.30 17.33 -10.45
N GLU A 14 -10.53 18.04 -9.34
CA GLU A 14 -9.87 19.34 -9.08
C GLU A 14 -8.34 19.21 -9.08
N TYR A 15 -7.81 18.07 -8.64
CA TYR A 15 -6.37 17.78 -8.59
C TYR A 15 -5.91 16.91 -9.76
N GLY A 16 -6.66 16.90 -10.86
CA GLY A 16 -6.23 16.30 -12.13
C GLY A 16 -6.31 14.77 -12.19
N LEU A 17 -7.05 14.12 -11.27
CA LEU A 17 -7.29 12.68 -11.34
C LEU A 17 -8.39 12.37 -12.34
N GLU A 18 -8.10 11.45 -13.26
CA GLU A 18 -9.08 10.91 -14.20
C GLU A 18 -10.06 9.96 -13.49
N ILE A 19 -11.34 10.12 -13.79
CA ILE A 19 -12.41 9.28 -13.27
C ILE A 19 -13.44 9.09 -14.39
N ASP A 20 -13.37 7.95 -15.06
CA ASP A 20 -14.26 7.57 -16.14
C ASP A 20 -14.81 6.15 -15.90
N ASP A 21 -15.26 5.44 -16.94
CA ASP A 21 -15.83 4.08 -16.83
C ASP A 21 -14.79 2.94 -16.76
N PHE A 22 -13.54 3.21 -17.14
CA PHE A 22 -12.45 2.24 -17.22
C PHE A 22 -11.43 2.43 -16.10
N VAL A 23 -11.13 3.68 -15.76
CA VAL A 23 -10.09 4.11 -14.82
C VAL A 23 -10.70 4.99 -13.72
N ASP A 24 -10.26 4.76 -12.49
CA ASP A 24 -10.49 5.64 -11.36
C ASP A 24 -9.15 5.92 -10.65
N GLU A 25 -8.48 6.99 -11.06
CA GLU A 25 -7.12 7.32 -10.62
C GLU A 25 -7.03 7.75 -9.16
N ARG A 26 -8.17 7.94 -8.48
CA ARG A 26 -8.20 8.04 -7.02
C ARG A 26 -7.70 6.77 -6.35
N ARG A 27 -7.79 5.63 -7.04
CA ARG A 27 -7.27 4.32 -6.60
C ARG A 27 -5.84 4.08 -7.08
N ASP A 28 -5.32 4.85 -8.05
CA ASP A 28 -3.93 4.74 -8.51
C ASP A 28 -2.98 5.25 -7.41
N PRO A 29 -2.07 4.42 -6.86
CA PRO A 29 -1.19 4.84 -5.77
C PRO A 29 -0.26 6.00 -6.12
N ASN A 30 0.20 6.10 -7.36
CA ASN A 30 1.15 7.15 -7.79
C ASN A 30 0.41 8.47 -8.03
N LYS A 31 -0.62 8.46 -8.89
CA LYS A 31 -1.37 9.67 -9.25
C LYS A 31 -2.13 10.23 -8.05
N SER A 32 -2.80 9.39 -7.27
CA SER A 32 -3.49 9.86 -6.06
C SER A 32 -2.53 10.39 -4.99
N THR A 33 -1.31 9.84 -4.86
CA THR A 33 -0.30 10.39 -3.95
C THR A 33 0.19 11.76 -4.41
N GLN A 34 0.44 11.93 -5.71
CA GLN A 34 0.81 13.23 -6.25
C GLN A 34 -0.27 14.29 -6.00
N ALA A 35 -1.55 13.95 -6.25
CA ALA A 35 -2.69 14.81 -5.94
C ALA A 35 -2.79 15.14 -4.43
N ALA A 36 -2.55 14.16 -3.56
CA ALA A 36 -2.57 14.36 -2.11
C ALA A 36 -1.46 15.29 -1.63
N ILE A 37 -0.24 15.14 -2.16
CA ILE A 37 0.89 16.03 -1.87
C ILE A 37 0.56 17.47 -2.29
N GLN A 38 0.05 17.67 -3.50
CA GLN A 38 -0.35 18.99 -3.98
C GLN A 38 -1.44 19.61 -3.10
N TYR A 39 -2.45 18.83 -2.73
CA TYR A 39 -3.50 19.27 -1.82
C TYR A 39 -2.92 19.72 -0.48
N LEU A 40 -2.12 18.85 0.16
CA LEU A 40 -1.57 19.09 1.49
C LEU A 40 -0.61 20.27 1.50
N SER A 41 0.25 20.40 0.48
CA SER A 41 1.12 21.57 0.30
C SER A 41 0.29 22.85 0.24
N ARG A 42 -0.75 22.88 -0.59
CA ARG A 42 -1.64 24.05 -0.71
C ARG A 42 -2.33 24.39 0.62
N GLN A 43 -2.69 23.40 1.43
CA GLN A 43 -3.25 23.67 2.76
C GLN A 43 -2.19 24.18 3.74
N PHE A 44 -0.98 23.64 3.68
CA PHE A 44 0.13 24.13 4.48
C PHE A 44 0.45 25.59 4.13
N ASP A 45 0.62 25.92 2.85
CA ASP A 45 0.87 27.31 2.40
C ASP A 45 -0.22 28.29 2.86
N LYS A 46 -1.47 27.81 2.95
CA LYS A 46 -2.60 28.62 3.40
C LYS A 46 -2.61 28.87 4.91
N TYR A 47 -2.26 27.87 5.71
CA TYR A 47 -2.42 27.91 7.17
C TYR A 47 -1.12 28.11 7.94
N ASP A 48 0.02 27.77 7.33
CA ASP A 48 1.35 27.70 7.91
C ASP A 48 1.39 26.83 9.18
N ASP A 49 0.62 25.73 9.16
CA ASP A 49 0.47 24.81 10.29
C ASP A 49 -0.04 23.45 9.78
N TRP A 50 0.72 22.38 10.06
CA TRP A 50 0.38 21.03 9.62
C TRP A 50 -0.89 20.47 10.27
N ALA A 51 -1.20 20.83 11.52
CA ALA A 51 -2.41 20.36 12.19
C ALA A 51 -3.67 20.97 11.55
N LEU A 52 -3.60 22.25 11.15
CA LEU A 52 -4.66 22.90 10.37
C LEU A 52 -4.75 22.34 8.94
N ALA A 53 -3.62 22.03 8.30
CA ALA A 53 -3.60 21.42 6.98
C ALA A 53 -4.28 20.03 6.98
N LEU A 54 -3.93 19.17 7.93
CA LEU A 54 -4.56 17.86 8.12
C LEU A 54 -6.05 17.98 8.49
N ALA A 55 -6.41 18.95 9.34
CA ALA A 55 -7.82 19.22 9.63
C ALA A 55 -8.59 19.69 8.39
N ALA A 56 -7.96 20.46 7.50
CA ALA A 56 -8.57 20.91 6.26
C ALA A 56 -8.69 19.76 5.24
N TYR A 57 -7.73 18.85 5.22
CA TYR A 57 -7.79 17.63 4.41
C TYR A 57 -9.02 16.77 4.75
N ASN A 58 -9.26 16.49 6.04
CA ASN A 58 -10.43 15.73 6.46
C ASN A 58 -11.75 16.54 6.39
N GLY A 59 -11.75 17.77 6.90
CA GLY A 59 -12.97 18.54 7.13
C GLY A 59 -13.30 19.59 6.06
N GLY A 60 -12.39 19.83 5.12
CA GLY A 60 -12.45 20.91 4.13
C GLY A 60 -11.95 22.25 4.68
N SER A 61 -11.17 22.97 3.87
CA SER A 61 -10.55 24.26 4.21
C SER A 61 -11.56 25.33 4.62
N GLY A 62 -12.76 25.33 4.02
CA GLY A 62 -13.83 26.26 4.38
C GLY A 62 -14.33 26.08 5.83
N ARG A 63 -14.34 24.84 6.36
CA ARG A 63 -14.70 24.59 7.76
C ARG A 63 -13.61 25.05 8.71
N VAL A 64 -12.35 24.74 8.40
CA VAL A 64 -11.20 25.17 9.19
C VAL A 64 -11.10 26.70 9.25
N SER A 65 -11.27 27.39 8.12
CA SER A 65 -11.21 28.86 8.06
C SER A 65 -12.30 29.51 8.94
N ARG A 66 -13.51 28.94 8.97
CA ARG A 66 -14.59 29.39 9.87
C ARG A 66 -14.26 29.14 11.34
N ALA A 67 -13.64 28.00 11.67
CA ALA A 67 -13.22 27.70 13.03
C ALA A 67 -12.11 28.64 13.52
N ILE A 68 -11.14 28.98 12.66
CA ILE A 68 -10.10 29.99 12.93
C ILE A 68 -10.73 31.35 13.24
N LYS A 69 -11.66 31.80 12.38
CA LYS A 69 -12.36 33.08 12.58
C LYS A 69 -13.14 33.11 13.90
N ARG A 70 -13.84 32.01 14.23
CA ARG A 70 -14.62 31.90 15.46
C ARG A 70 -13.74 31.82 16.72
N GLY A 71 -12.63 31.10 16.65
CA GLY A 71 -11.71 30.94 17.77
C GLY A 71 -10.65 32.02 17.91
N ARG A 72 -10.55 32.94 16.94
CA ARG A 72 -9.54 34.03 16.89
C ARG A 72 -8.12 33.51 17.12
N SER A 73 -7.80 32.36 16.53
CA SER A 73 -6.51 31.70 16.70
C SER A 73 -6.21 30.82 15.49
N LYS A 74 -4.94 30.73 15.10
CA LYS A 74 -4.44 29.75 14.13
C LYS A 74 -3.91 28.46 14.79
N ASN A 75 -4.06 28.30 16.10
CA ASN A 75 -3.65 27.08 16.78
C ASN A 75 -4.79 26.06 16.72
N PHE A 76 -4.56 24.91 16.07
CA PHE A 76 -5.54 23.83 15.93
C PHE A 76 -6.17 23.45 17.28
N TRP A 77 -5.36 23.27 18.34
CA TRP A 77 -5.83 22.82 19.65
C TRP A 77 -6.80 23.81 20.30
N ARG A 78 -6.59 25.12 20.10
CA ARG A 78 -7.50 26.17 20.59
C ARG A 78 -8.81 26.23 19.80
N ILE A 79 -8.76 26.01 18.49
CA ILE A 79 -9.94 26.11 17.62
C ILE A 79 -10.71 24.80 17.47
N ARG A 80 -10.13 23.67 17.87
CA ARG A 80 -10.67 22.32 17.71
C ARG A 80 -12.12 22.22 18.14
N ARG A 81 -12.50 22.84 19.26
CA ARG A 81 -13.91 22.84 19.77
C ARG A 81 -14.95 23.38 18.77
N TYR A 82 -14.54 24.15 17.77
CA TYR A 82 -15.43 24.69 16.72
C TYR A 82 -15.51 23.82 15.46
N LEU A 83 -14.79 22.69 15.42
CA LEU A 83 -14.82 21.72 14.33
C LEU A 83 -15.77 20.54 14.64
N PRO A 84 -16.30 19.84 13.62
CA PRO A 84 -17.06 18.60 13.81
C PRO A 84 -16.26 17.53 14.56
N ARG A 85 -16.94 16.60 15.25
CA ARG A 85 -16.29 15.54 16.05
C ARG A 85 -15.27 14.73 15.24
N GLU A 86 -15.59 14.41 13.99
CA GLU A 86 -14.71 13.70 13.07
C GLU A 86 -13.37 14.43 12.87
N THR A 87 -13.41 15.66 12.35
CA THR A 87 -12.20 16.48 12.11
C THR A 87 -11.44 16.82 13.38
N ARG A 88 -12.15 17.01 14.51
CA ARG A 88 -11.51 17.14 15.82
C ARG A 88 -10.64 15.92 16.13
N ASN A 89 -11.14 14.73 15.86
CA ASN A 89 -10.46 13.49 16.20
C ASN A 89 -9.41 13.08 15.15
N TYR A 90 -9.50 13.60 13.93
CA TYR A 90 -8.60 13.25 12.83
C TYR A 90 -7.12 13.52 13.14
N VAL A 91 -6.75 14.75 13.55
CA VAL A 91 -5.35 15.10 13.85
C VAL A 91 -4.77 14.27 15.01
N PRO A 92 -5.45 14.13 16.17
CA PRO A 92 -4.99 13.23 17.22
C PRO A 92 -4.86 11.77 16.78
N ALA A 93 -5.80 11.27 15.96
CA ALA A 93 -5.75 9.90 15.45
C ALA A 93 -4.55 9.70 14.50
N PHE A 94 -4.26 10.69 13.65
CA PHE A 94 -3.09 10.68 12.79
C PHE A 94 -1.79 10.60 13.62
N ILE A 95 -1.64 11.48 14.61
CA ILE A 95 -0.49 11.46 15.52
C ILE A 95 -0.36 10.11 16.23
N ALA A 96 -1.48 9.55 16.73
CA ALA A 96 -1.49 8.26 17.40
C ALA A 96 -1.11 7.12 16.46
N ALA A 97 -1.59 7.12 15.22
CA ALA A 97 -1.24 6.13 14.21
C ALA A 97 0.25 6.21 13.85
N THR A 98 0.79 7.41 13.62
CA THR A 98 2.22 7.61 13.36
C THR A 98 3.08 7.14 14.53
N TYR A 99 2.70 7.50 15.76
CA TYR A 99 3.37 7.03 16.97
C TYR A 99 3.32 5.49 17.08
N LEU A 100 2.16 4.88 16.85
CA LEU A 100 2.02 3.43 16.91
C LEU A 100 2.86 2.72 15.85
N MET A 101 2.97 3.29 14.65
CA MET A 101 3.79 2.74 13.56
C MET A 101 5.29 2.88 13.82
N GLU A 102 5.72 3.94 14.49
CA GLU A 102 7.13 4.16 14.86
C GLU A 102 7.53 3.26 16.04
N TYR A 103 6.72 3.26 17.09
CA TYR A 103 6.99 2.57 18.36
C TYR A 103 6.25 1.23 18.48
N TYR A 104 5.98 0.57 17.35
CA TYR A 104 5.14 -0.64 17.35
C TYR A 104 5.74 -1.76 18.23
N LYS A 105 7.08 -1.82 18.34
CA LYS A 105 7.80 -2.81 19.15
C LYS A 105 7.58 -2.59 20.64
N GLU A 106 7.60 -1.34 21.09
CA GLU A 106 7.39 -0.92 22.47
C GLU A 106 5.95 -1.20 22.95
N HIS A 107 5.02 -1.36 22.00
CA HIS A 107 3.63 -1.75 22.26
C HIS A 107 3.35 -3.22 21.91
N GLU A 108 4.39 -4.04 21.73
CA GLU A 108 4.28 -5.48 21.47
C GLU A 108 3.43 -5.83 20.23
N ILE A 109 3.35 -4.90 19.27
CA ILE A 109 2.65 -5.12 18.00
C ILE A 109 3.60 -5.85 17.05
N VAL A 110 3.09 -6.85 16.34
CA VAL A 110 3.87 -7.56 15.31
C VAL A 110 3.34 -7.16 13.94
N PRO A 111 4.17 -6.58 13.05
CA PRO A 111 3.77 -6.24 11.71
C PRO A 111 3.38 -7.51 10.92
N ASN A 112 2.24 -7.46 10.24
CA ASN A 112 1.87 -8.46 9.26
C ASN A 112 2.24 -7.97 7.87
N TYR A 113 3.31 -8.53 7.29
CA TYR A 113 3.78 -8.14 5.98
C TYR A 113 3.01 -8.88 4.87
N PRO A 114 2.67 -8.20 3.76
CA PRO A 114 2.04 -8.87 2.63
C PRO A 114 3.03 -9.81 1.93
N PRO A 115 2.60 -10.67 0.99
CA PRO A 115 3.51 -11.47 0.17
C PRO A 115 4.58 -10.63 -0.54
N LEU A 116 5.75 -11.21 -0.82
CA LEU A 116 6.89 -10.50 -1.44
C LEU A 116 6.53 -9.81 -2.76
N ASP A 117 5.65 -10.41 -3.56
CA ASP A 117 5.18 -9.84 -4.83
C ASP A 117 4.42 -8.51 -4.65
N LEU A 118 3.87 -8.25 -3.46
CA LEU A 118 3.24 -6.97 -3.11
C LEU A 118 4.18 -5.99 -2.39
N GLN A 119 5.37 -6.45 -1.97
CA GLN A 119 6.37 -5.62 -1.30
C GLN A 119 7.40 -5.05 -2.28
N ILE A 120 7.88 -5.88 -3.21
CA ILE A 120 8.98 -5.55 -4.11
C ILE A 120 8.42 -5.37 -5.51
N THR A 121 7.89 -4.17 -5.75
CA THR A 121 7.22 -3.80 -7.00
C THR A 121 8.04 -2.78 -7.79
N GLU A 122 7.75 -2.72 -9.07
CA GLU A 122 8.24 -1.68 -9.97
C GLU A 122 7.06 -1.12 -10.78
N THR A 123 7.17 0.14 -11.18
CA THR A 123 6.14 0.82 -11.98
C THR A 123 6.65 1.03 -13.40
N ILE A 124 5.80 0.77 -14.38
CA ILE A 124 6.03 1.10 -15.79
C ILE A 124 4.85 1.90 -16.33
N GLN A 125 5.11 2.83 -17.24
CA GLN A 125 4.06 3.58 -17.93
C GLN A 125 3.71 2.84 -19.23
N VAL A 126 2.42 2.56 -19.42
CA VAL A 126 1.87 1.88 -20.59
C VAL A 126 0.97 2.85 -21.34
N TYR A 127 1.15 2.96 -22.64
CA TYR A 127 0.41 3.89 -23.50
C TYR A 127 -0.68 3.19 -24.31
N ASP A 128 -0.44 1.94 -24.69
CA ASP A 128 -1.38 1.16 -25.48
C ASP A 128 -2.42 0.44 -24.61
N TYR A 129 -3.49 -0.01 -25.26
CA TYR A 129 -4.46 -0.89 -24.62
C TYR A 129 -3.82 -2.23 -24.23
N ILE A 130 -4.01 -2.66 -22.97
CA ILE A 130 -3.58 -3.99 -22.52
C ILE A 130 -4.53 -4.59 -21.48
N SER A 131 -4.86 -5.87 -21.66
CA SER A 131 -5.66 -6.61 -20.69
C SER A 131 -4.81 -7.16 -19.53
N PHE A 132 -5.39 -7.23 -18.33
CA PHE A 132 -4.77 -7.92 -17.19
C PHE A 132 -4.55 -9.40 -17.48
N TYR A 133 -5.40 -10.00 -18.30
CA TYR A 133 -5.21 -11.38 -18.75
C TYR A 133 -3.91 -11.53 -19.56
N ARG A 134 -3.63 -10.60 -20.47
CA ARG A 134 -2.35 -10.61 -21.21
C ARG A 134 -1.17 -10.46 -20.27
N ILE A 135 -1.26 -9.53 -19.33
CA ILE A 135 -0.23 -9.33 -18.31
C ILE A 135 0.01 -10.64 -17.55
N ALA A 136 -1.05 -11.33 -17.12
CA ALA A 136 -0.96 -12.63 -16.44
C ALA A 136 -0.27 -13.69 -17.32
N GLN A 137 -0.58 -13.77 -18.61
CA GLN A 137 0.06 -14.73 -19.53
C GLN A 137 1.55 -14.46 -19.73
N VAL A 138 1.93 -13.19 -19.87
CA VAL A 138 3.33 -12.78 -20.08
C VAL A 138 4.16 -13.00 -18.82
N THR A 139 3.59 -12.73 -17.65
CA THR A 139 4.32 -12.67 -16.38
C THR A 139 4.16 -13.91 -15.50
N GLY A 140 3.15 -14.74 -15.76
CA GLY A 140 2.75 -15.87 -14.91
C GLY A 140 2.10 -15.48 -13.58
N LEU A 141 1.73 -14.21 -13.39
CA LEU A 141 1.05 -13.74 -12.18
C LEU A 141 -0.42 -14.17 -12.13
N SER A 142 -0.97 -14.28 -10.91
CA SER A 142 -2.42 -14.42 -10.74
C SER A 142 -3.14 -13.12 -11.07
N MET A 143 -4.38 -13.22 -11.55
CA MET A 143 -5.25 -12.06 -11.76
C MET A 143 -5.41 -11.24 -10.48
N GLU A 144 -5.59 -11.91 -9.33
CA GLU A 144 -5.71 -11.27 -8.02
C GLU A 144 -4.49 -10.40 -7.68
N ALA A 145 -3.28 -10.86 -7.97
CA ALA A 145 -2.07 -10.09 -7.72
C ALA A 145 -2.01 -8.83 -8.60
N ILE A 146 -2.36 -8.95 -9.89
CA ILE A 146 -2.38 -7.82 -10.82
C ILE A 146 -3.44 -6.81 -10.41
N GLU A 147 -4.66 -7.25 -10.08
CA GLU A 147 -5.75 -6.39 -9.63
C GLU A 147 -5.45 -5.69 -8.30
N SER A 148 -4.82 -6.39 -7.36
CA SER A 148 -4.42 -5.83 -6.07
C SER A 148 -3.37 -4.73 -6.20
N LEU A 149 -2.42 -4.91 -7.12
CA LEU A 149 -1.39 -3.91 -7.42
C LEU A 149 -1.92 -2.73 -8.25
N ASN A 150 -2.98 -2.95 -9.04
CA ASN A 150 -3.48 -1.99 -10.02
C ASN A 150 -4.98 -1.70 -9.83
N PRO A 151 -5.40 -1.21 -8.65
CA PRO A 151 -6.83 -1.05 -8.32
C PRO A 151 -7.53 0.09 -9.07
N ALA A 152 -6.80 0.92 -9.83
CA ALA A 152 -7.35 1.99 -10.65
C ALA A 152 -8.19 1.48 -11.82
N TYR A 153 -7.89 0.28 -12.33
CA TYR A 153 -8.52 -0.26 -13.54
C TYR A 153 -9.73 -1.11 -13.19
N LYS A 154 -10.92 -0.61 -13.53
CA LYS A 154 -12.20 -1.17 -13.05
C LYS A 154 -12.66 -2.41 -13.82
N ARG A 155 -12.12 -2.64 -15.00
CA ARG A 155 -12.55 -3.71 -15.92
C ARG A 155 -11.44 -4.71 -16.25
N GLY A 156 -10.34 -4.70 -15.48
CA GLY A 156 -9.18 -5.56 -15.73
C GLY A 156 -8.47 -5.25 -17.05
N ILE A 157 -8.53 -3.99 -17.49
CA ILE A 157 -7.90 -3.49 -18.71
C ILE A 157 -7.29 -2.13 -18.44
N ILE A 158 -6.15 -1.87 -19.06
CA ILE A 158 -5.51 -0.56 -19.16
C ILE A 158 -5.92 0.00 -20.52
N PRO A 159 -6.68 1.12 -20.57
CA PRO A 159 -7.06 1.70 -21.85
C PRO A 159 -5.87 2.40 -22.51
N GLU A 160 -5.98 2.60 -23.83
CA GLU A 160 -5.01 3.40 -24.57
C GLU A 160 -5.09 4.87 -24.13
N SER A 161 -3.95 5.50 -23.90
CA SER A 161 -3.87 6.90 -23.51
C SER A 161 -2.54 7.52 -23.95
N SER A 162 -2.61 8.71 -24.55
CA SER A 162 -1.43 9.51 -24.90
C SER A 162 -0.62 9.93 -23.67
N ASP A 163 -1.29 10.12 -22.55
CA ASP A 163 -0.65 10.48 -21.28
C ASP A 163 -0.11 9.24 -20.55
N GLY A 164 -0.47 8.06 -21.02
CA GLY A 164 -0.11 6.77 -20.44
C GLY A 164 -0.72 6.52 -19.05
N HIS A 165 -0.76 5.26 -18.68
CA HIS A 165 -1.19 4.82 -17.36
C HIS A 165 -0.12 4.00 -16.66
N TYR A 166 -0.11 4.03 -15.33
CA TYR A 166 0.87 3.30 -14.53
C TYR A 166 0.44 1.86 -14.31
N LEU A 167 1.31 0.93 -14.66
CA LEU A 167 1.20 -0.48 -14.33
C LEU A 167 2.25 -0.83 -13.29
N ILE A 168 1.79 -1.36 -12.16
CA ILE A 168 2.61 -1.80 -11.04
C ILE A 168 2.66 -3.33 -11.07
N LEU A 169 3.86 -3.90 -11.13
CA LEU A 169 4.09 -5.34 -11.12
C LEU A 169 5.22 -5.69 -10.15
N PRO A 170 5.29 -6.95 -9.66
CA PRO A 170 6.45 -7.43 -8.93
C PRO A 170 7.72 -7.26 -9.77
N ARG A 171 8.78 -6.72 -9.16
CA ARG A 171 10.04 -6.41 -9.86
C ARG A 171 10.60 -7.61 -10.62
N ARG A 172 10.41 -8.83 -10.09
CA ARG A 172 10.89 -10.09 -10.69
C ARG A 172 10.31 -10.39 -12.09
N VAL A 173 9.14 -9.85 -12.44
CA VAL A 173 8.52 -10.07 -13.76
C VAL A 173 8.65 -8.87 -14.70
N MET A 174 9.17 -7.74 -14.21
CA MET A 174 9.14 -6.49 -14.95
C MET A 174 9.97 -6.58 -16.24
N GLN A 175 11.10 -7.28 -16.23
CA GLN A 175 11.90 -7.46 -17.45
C GLN A 175 11.14 -8.23 -18.53
N ALA A 176 10.49 -9.34 -18.19
CA ALA A 176 9.68 -10.11 -19.15
C ALA A 176 8.54 -9.27 -19.75
N PHE A 177 7.97 -8.37 -18.95
CA PHE A 177 6.95 -7.45 -19.43
C PHE A 177 7.50 -6.32 -20.31
N ARG A 178 8.70 -5.78 -20.01
CA ARG A 178 9.39 -4.82 -20.88
C ARG A 178 9.71 -5.43 -22.26
N ASP A 179 10.27 -6.63 -22.26
CA ASP A 179 10.58 -7.37 -23.50
C ASP A 179 9.30 -7.58 -24.35
N TYR A 180 8.16 -7.85 -23.70
CA TYR A 180 6.87 -7.97 -24.36
C TYR A 180 6.45 -6.65 -25.06
N LEU A 181 6.55 -5.52 -24.37
CA LEU A 181 6.22 -4.20 -24.93
C LEU A 181 7.16 -3.84 -26.09
N ASP A 182 8.46 -4.08 -25.96
CA ASP A 182 9.48 -3.76 -26.99
C ASP A 182 9.26 -4.54 -28.30
N THR A 183 8.60 -5.70 -28.25
CA THR A 183 8.22 -6.47 -29.45
C THR A 183 6.94 -5.99 -30.14
N ASN A 184 6.39 -4.82 -29.78
CA ASN A 184 5.14 -4.25 -30.29
C ASN A 184 3.97 -5.25 -30.22
N ARG A 185 3.62 -5.71 -29.02
CA ARG A 185 2.42 -6.55 -28.82
C ARG A 185 1.36 -5.89 -27.93
N PRO A 186 0.85 -4.69 -28.24
CA PRO A 186 -0.37 -4.19 -27.59
C PRO A 186 -1.58 -5.07 -27.97
N ASP A 187 -2.53 -5.23 -27.04
CA ASP A 187 -3.79 -5.93 -27.32
C ASP A 187 -4.65 -4.97 -28.18
N TYR A 188 -5.23 -5.38 -29.32
CA TYR A 188 -6.08 -4.49 -30.12
C TYR A 188 -7.55 -4.61 -29.69
N PRO A 189 -8.31 -3.51 -29.48
CA PRO A 189 -9.77 -3.58 -29.21
C PRO A 189 -10.58 -4.15 -30.37
N GLY A 190 -9.97 -4.22 -31.57
CA GLY A 190 -10.48 -4.89 -32.76
C GLY A 190 -9.85 -6.25 -33.06
N ASP A 191 -8.90 -6.70 -32.24
CA ASP A 191 -8.63 -8.13 -32.17
C ASP A 191 -9.89 -8.73 -31.56
N ASP A 192 -10.45 -9.68 -32.29
CA ASP A 192 -11.70 -10.34 -31.98
C ASP A 192 -11.46 -11.27 -30.76
N PHE A 193 -11.17 -10.66 -29.62
CA PHE A 193 -10.62 -11.32 -28.43
C PHE A 193 -11.66 -12.25 -27.79
N PHE A 194 -12.95 -12.02 -28.06
CA PHE A 194 -14.02 -12.94 -27.72
C PHE A 194 -14.29 -14.00 -28.79
N ASN A 195 -13.74 -13.91 -30.01
CA ASN A 195 -13.86 -14.95 -31.03
C ASN A 195 -12.67 -15.93 -31.00
N ASP A 196 -11.47 -15.46 -30.66
CA ASP A 196 -10.25 -16.30 -30.57
C ASP A 196 -9.80 -16.61 -29.13
N SER A 197 -10.60 -16.24 -28.13
CA SER A 197 -10.44 -16.85 -26.82
C SER A 197 -10.63 -18.37 -26.99
N PRO A 198 -9.73 -19.26 -26.52
CA PRO A 198 -9.98 -20.71 -26.54
C PRO A 198 -11.25 -21.12 -25.75
N VAL A 199 -11.77 -20.14 -25.02
CA VAL A 199 -13.01 -20.06 -24.27
C VAL A 199 -14.23 -19.96 -25.20
N THR A 200 -14.14 -19.28 -26.33
CA THR A 200 -15.25 -19.11 -27.27
C THR A 200 -14.97 -19.93 -28.51
N ILE A 201 -15.05 -21.26 -28.41
CA ILE A 201 -15.10 -22.06 -29.65
C ILE A 201 -16.37 -21.66 -30.40
N GLU A 202 -16.16 -21.13 -31.61
CA GLU A 202 -17.17 -20.87 -32.62
C GLU A 202 -18.22 -21.99 -32.70
N GLN A 203 -19.42 -21.61 -33.13
CA GLN A 203 -20.41 -22.53 -33.66
C GLN A 203 -19.90 -23.16 -34.99
N SER A 204 -18.82 -23.93 -34.95
CA SER A 204 -18.36 -24.73 -36.08
C SER A 204 -18.31 -26.21 -35.67
N LYS A 205 -18.86 -27.02 -36.55
CA LYS A 205 -19.21 -28.42 -36.36
C LYS A 205 -18.03 -29.24 -35.84
N ALA A 206 -18.29 -30.03 -34.79
CA ALA A 206 -17.60 -31.27 -34.43
C ALA A 206 -16.16 -31.43 -34.95
N GLY A 207 -15.18 -30.97 -34.17
CA GLY A 207 -13.77 -31.29 -34.37
C GLY A 207 -12.98 -30.97 -33.10
N ASN A 208 -12.28 -31.97 -32.57
CA ASN A 208 -11.49 -31.88 -31.34
C ASN A 208 -10.50 -30.71 -31.37
N ASN A 209 -10.67 -29.71 -30.49
CA ASN A 209 -9.60 -28.75 -30.21
C ASN A 209 -8.49 -29.48 -29.41
N GLU A 210 -7.26 -29.49 -29.92
CA GLU A 210 -6.15 -30.23 -29.31
C GLU A 210 -5.74 -29.69 -27.93
N LYS A 211 -6.00 -28.41 -27.65
CA LYS A 211 -5.53 -27.72 -26.43
C LYS A 211 -6.55 -27.67 -25.29
N TYR A 212 -7.85 -27.73 -25.60
CA TYR A 212 -8.92 -27.60 -24.61
C TYR A 212 -10.01 -28.66 -24.81
N VAL A 213 -10.45 -29.27 -23.72
CA VAL A 213 -11.58 -30.19 -23.70
C VAL A 213 -12.84 -29.40 -23.34
N ARG A 214 -13.82 -29.42 -24.25
CA ARG A 214 -15.16 -28.92 -23.98
C ARG A 214 -15.92 -29.94 -23.13
N THR A 215 -16.48 -29.48 -22.02
CA THR A 215 -17.29 -30.29 -21.11
C THR A 215 -18.52 -29.54 -20.68
N THR A 216 -19.51 -30.27 -20.17
CA THR A 216 -20.77 -29.69 -19.70
C THR A 216 -20.86 -29.89 -18.19
N TYR A 217 -21.17 -28.83 -17.45
CA TYR A 217 -21.48 -28.84 -16.03
C TYR A 217 -22.97 -28.56 -15.82
N THR A 218 -23.62 -29.29 -14.91
CA THR A 218 -25.03 -29.04 -14.56
C THR A 218 -25.07 -28.36 -13.20
N VAL A 219 -25.62 -27.14 -13.17
CA VAL A 219 -25.72 -26.31 -11.98
C VAL A 219 -26.57 -27.01 -10.92
N LYS A 220 -26.01 -27.21 -9.73
CA LYS A 220 -26.75 -27.79 -8.61
C LYS A 220 -27.52 -26.72 -7.86
N LYS A 221 -28.50 -27.17 -7.08
CA LYS A 221 -29.35 -26.30 -6.26
C LYS A 221 -28.52 -25.40 -5.35
N GLY A 222 -28.63 -24.08 -5.54
CA GLY A 222 -28.00 -23.06 -4.71
C GLY A 222 -26.53 -22.77 -4.99
N GLU A 223 -25.94 -23.33 -6.06
CA GLU A 223 -24.57 -23.00 -6.46
C GLU A 223 -24.49 -21.63 -7.15
N SER A 224 -23.52 -20.80 -6.77
CA SER A 224 -23.20 -19.56 -7.47
C SER A 224 -22.20 -19.80 -8.60
N LEU A 225 -22.18 -18.92 -9.61
CA LEU A 225 -21.17 -18.97 -10.68
C LEU A 225 -19.73 -18.91 -10.14
N GLN A 226 -19.53 -18.21 -9.03
CA GLN A 226 -18.22 -18.12 -8.38
C GLN A 226 -17.78 -19.44 -7.75
N GLN A 227 -18.69 -20.15 -7.07
CA GLN A 227 -18.42 -21.49 -6.51
C GLN A 227 -18.16 -22.52 -7.61
N ILE A 228 -18.90 -22.44 -8.72
CA ILE A 228 -18.71 -23.31 -9.88
C ILE A 228 -17.35 -23.01 -10.54
N ALA A 229 -16.98 -21.75 -10.65
CA ALA A 229 -15.71 -21.32 -11.22
C ALA A 229 -14.52 -21.82 -10.40
N GLU A 230 -14.55 -21.66 -9.08
CA GLU A 230 -13.53 -22.18 -8.17
C GLU A 230 -13.40 -23.70 -8.27
N ALA A 231 -14.53 -24.43 -8.24
CA ALA A 231 -14.55 -25.89 -8.34
C ALA A 231 -13.99 -26.41 -9.66
N LEU A 232 -14.14 -25.63 -10.74
CA LEU A 232 -13.71 -25.99 -12.09
C LEU A 232 -12.39 -25.32 -12.49
N ASN A 233 -11.74 -24.63 -11.54
CA ASN A 233 -10.46 -23.95 -11.70
C ASN A 233 -10.45 -22.97 -12.88
N CYS A 234 -11.54 -22.21 -13.02
CA CYS A 234 -11.74 -21.14 -14.00
C CYS A 234 -12.30 -19.89 -13.30
N SER A 235 -12.54 -18.80 -14.04
CA SER A 235 -13.18 -17.61 -13.49
C SER A 235 -14.69 -17.56 -13.80
N ALA A 236 -15.48 -16.91 -12.95
CA ALA A 236 -16.91 -16.72 -13.21
C ALA A 236 -17.14 -15.99 -14.55
N HIS A 237 -16.26 -15.04 -14.89
CA HIS A 237 -16.26 -14.36 -16.18
C HIS A 237 -16.05 -15.30 -17.37
N GLN A 238 -15.17 -16.31 -17.25
CA GLN A 238 -15.01 -17.33 -18.28
C GLN A 238 -16.29 -18.13 -18.48
N ILE A 239 -16.97 -18.53 -17.39
CA ILE A 239 -18.24 -19.24 -17.48
C ILE A 239 -19.33 -18.40 -18.14
N ILE A 240 -19.42 -17.11 -17.76
CA ILE A 240 -20.34 -16.13 -18.36
C ILE A 240 -20.09 -16.05 -19.87
N ALA A 241 -18.84 -15.89 -20.28
CA ALA A 241 -18.45 -15.81 -21.69
C ALA A 241 -18.78 -17.10 -22.47
N TRP A 242 -18.43 -18.27 -21.93
CA TRP A 242 -18.70 -19.59 -22.55
C TRP A 242 -20.17 -19.88 -22.82
N ASN A 243 -21.04 -19.28 -22.01
CA ASN A 243 -22.46 -19.59 -21.99
C ASN A 243 -23.34 -18.41 -22.41
N HIS A 244 -22.72 -17.30 -22.82
CA HIS A 244 -23.40 -16.06 -23.19
C HIS A 244 -24.40 -15.62 -22.10
N LEU A 245 -24.00 -15.66 -20.83
CA LEU A 245 -24.86 -15.25 -19.73
C LEU A 245 -24.93 -13.72 -19.67
N GLU A 246 -26.14 -13.16 -19.64
CA GLU A 246 -26.34 -11.71 -19.54
C GLU A 246 -26.15 -11.17 -18.11
N ALA A 247 -26.12 -12.06 -17.11
CA ALA A 247 -25.95 -11.72 -15.70
C ALA A 247 -25.02 -12.74 -15.01
N ASN A 248 -24.46 -12.35 -13.86
CA ASN A 248 -23.63 -13.22 -13.01
C ASN A 248 -24.48 -14.23 -12.21
N GLU A 249 -25.44 -14.88 -12.87
CA GLU A 249 -26.35 -15.84 -12.26
C GLU A 249 -26.54 -17.05 -13.17
N ALA A 250 -26.56 -18.24 -12.58
CA ALA A 250 -26.88 -19.48 -13.26
C ALA A 250 -28.07 -20.15 -12.58
N ARG A 251 -29.00 -20.69 -13.37
CA ARG A 251 -30.23 -21.31 -12.84
C ARG A 251 -29.97 -22.75 -12.45
N GLU A 252 -30.65 -23.21 -11.40
CA GLU A 252 -30.63 -24.64 -11.02
C GLU A 252 -31.00 -25.52 -12.22
N GLY A 253 -30.19 -26.56 -12.48
CA GLY A 253 -30.37 -27.47 -13.61
C GLY A 253 -29.89 -26.93 -14.96
N GLN A 254 -29.41 -25.68 -15.04
CA GLN A 254 -28.82 -25.13 -16.26
C GLN A 254 -27.54 -25.90 -16.62
N LYS A 255 -27.39 -26.22 -17.91
CA LYS A 255 -26.18 -26.84 -18.45
C LYS A 255 -25.23 -25.75 -18.92
N LEU A 256 -24.07 -25.65 -18.29
CA LEU A 256 -23.02 -24.72 -18.61
C LEU A 256 -21.91 -25.44 -19.40
N ILE A 257 -21.52 -24.86 -20.52
CA ILE A 257 -20.31 -25.19 -21.27
C ILE A 257 -19.11 -24.72 -20.48
N ILE A 258 -18.15 -25.61 -20.30
CA ILE A 258 -16.92 -25.40 -19.55
C ILE A 258 -15.75 -25.88 -20.41
N PHE A 259 -14.81 -25.00 -20.71
CA PHE A 259 -13.57 -25.35 -21.39
C PHE A 259 -12.46 -25.57 -20.37
N ARG A 260 -11.76 -26.69 -20.49
CA ARG A 260 -10.64 -27.04 -19.60
C ARG A 260 -9.39 -27.29 -20.44
N PRO A 261 -8.22 -26.79 -20.06
CA PRO A 261 -7.00 -27.13 -20.77
C PRO A 261 -6.77 -28.65 -20.70
N ARG A 262 -6.39 -29.25 -21.84
CA ARG A 262 -6.13 -30.70 -21.94
C ARG A 262 -4.87 -31.10 -21.18
N GLU A 263 -3.94 -30.16 -21.03
CA GLU A 263 -2.72 -30.29 -20.26
C GLU A 263 -2.52 -29.02 -19.41
N ILE A 264 -2.46 -29.18 -18.09
CA ILE A 264 -2.12 -28.10 -17.17
C ILE A 264 -0.60 -28.18 -16.95
N VAL A 265 0.17 -27.42 -17.72
CA VAL A 265 1.60 -27.23 -17.45
C VAL A 265 1.70 -26.34 -16.21
N ARG A 266 1.79 -26.96 -15.04
CA ARG A 266 2.09 -26.24 -13.80
C ARG A 266 3.55 -25.81 -13.88
N PHE A 267 3.82 -24.52 -13.65
CA PHE A 267 5.19 -24.06 -13.44
C PHE A 267 5.83 -24.92 -12.35
N ASN A 268 6.89 -25.64 -12.72
CA ASN A 268 7.67 -26.42 -11.78
C ASN A 268 8.76 -25.47 -11.28
N PRO A 269 8.71 -24.98 -10.02
CA PRO A 269 9.78 -24.15 -9.50
C PRO A 269 11.10 -24.93 -9.60
N LEU A 270 12.16 -24.24 -10.00
CA LEU A 270 13.53 -24.79 -10.03
C LEU A 270 13.78 -25.57 -8.73
N GLU A 271 14.36 -26.77 -8.86
CA GLU A 271 14.70 -27.59 -7.69
C GLU A 271 15.43 -26.75 -6.64
N LYS A 272 15.04 -26.91 -5.37
CA LYS A 272 15.71 -26.22 -4.25
C LYS A 272 17.22 -26.41 -4.38
N MET A 273 17.96 -25.32 -4.56
CA MET A 273 19.41 -25.29 -4.37
C MET A 273 19.71 -25.90 -3.01
N THR A 274 20.33 -27.07 -3.01
CA THR A 274 20.53 -27.84 -1.77
C THR A 274 21.68 -27.29 -0.94
N GLU A 275 22.59 -26.50 -1.51
CA GLU A 275 23.61 -25.78 -0.75
C GLU A 275 23.94 -24.44 -1.44
N LEU A 276 23.87 -23.34 -0.69
CA LEU A 276 24.40 -22.05 -1.12
C LEU A 276 25.93 -22.11 -1.03
N PRO A 277 26.68 -21.58 -2.02
CA PRO A 277 28.12 -21.45 -1.88
C PRO A 277 28.44 -20.54 -0.67
N PRO A 278 29.48 -20.85 0.13
CA PRO A 278 29.82 -20.04 1.28
C PRO A 278 30.18 -18.62 0.84
N LEU A 279 29.72 -17.63 1.62
CA LEU A 279 30.03 -16.23 1.34
C LEU A 279 31.55 -16.01 1.33
N PRO A 280 32.07 -15.18 0.41
CA PRO A 280 33.45 -14.76 0.44
C PRO A 280 33.73 -14.06 1.77
N SER A 281 34.78 -14.49 2.47
CA SER A 281 35.22 -13.87 3.71
C SER A 281 35.56 -12.40 3.45
N SER A 282 34.88 -11.48 4.15
CA SER A 282 35.19 -10.05 4.08
C SER A 282 36.64 -9.84 4.46
N THR A 283 37.43 -9.32 3.52
CA THR A 283 38.73 -8.72 3.79
C THR A 283 38.53 -7.60 4.79
N THR A 284 39.02 -7.79 6.02
CA THR A 284 39.15 -6.72 7.01
C THR A 284 40.03 -5.62 6.42
N LEU A 285 39.42 -4.47 6.12
CA LEU A 285 40.16 -3.24 5.85
C LEU A 285 40.75 -2.77 7.18
N GLU A 286 42.08 -2.66 7.25
CA GLU A 286 42.74 -2.01 8.37
C GLU A 286 42.30 -0.55 8.46
N PRO A 287 42.06 -0.01 9.67
CA PRO A 287 41.71 1.39 9.82
C PRO A 287 42.92 2.27 9.52
N ALA A 288 42.73 3.23 8.61
CA ALA A 288 43.67 4.30 8.35
C ALA A 288 43.89 5.13 9.62
N SER A 289 45.15 5.29 10.02
CA SER A 289 45.61 6.15 11.10
C SER A 289 45.29 7.62 10.78
N VAL A 290 44.45 8.24 11.61
CA VAL A 290 44.14 9.67 11.58
C VAL A 290 44.90 10.37 12.71
N GLU A 291 45.65 11.40 12.33
CA GLU A 291 46.41 12.27 13.23
C GLU A 291 45.51 13.03 14.19
N GLN A 292 45.96 13.12 15.45
CA GLN A 292 45.34 13.87 16.51
C GLN A 292 45.52 15.38 16.27
N THR A 293 44.42 16.13 16.26
CA THR A 293 44.42 17.53 16.70
C THR A 293 43.41 17.69 17.82
N SER A 294 43.96 18.05 18.98
CA SER A 294 43.29 18.28 20.25
C SER A 294 42.40 19.51 20.22
N THR A 295 41.18 19.41 20.75
CA THR A 295 40.67 20.31 21.80
C THR A 295 39.41 19.70 22.43
N GLU A 296 39.51 19.45 23.73
CA GLU A 296 38.46 19.37 24.77
C GLU A 296 37.61 18.08 24.87
N ASP A 297 38.13 17.20 25.73
CA ASP A 297 37.46 16.18 26.54
C ASP A 297 36.08 16.61 27.02
N HIS A 298 35.07 15.74 26.85
CA HIS A 298 34.25 15.25 27.96
C HIS A 298 33.57 13.94 27.55
N ASP A 299 34.17 12.86 28.02
CA ASP A 299 33.63 11.51 28.06
C ASP A 299 32.32 11.48 28.85
N PHE A 300 31.26 10.87 28.32
CA PHE A 300 30.00 10.71 29.05
C PHE A 300 29.44 9.30 28.90
N GLU A 301 29.84 8.44 29.83
CA GLU A 301 29.14 7.20 30.20
C GLU A 301 27.85 7.53 30.99
N HIS A 302 26.77 7.86 30.29
CA HIS A 302 25.44 7.97 30.90
C HIS A 302 24.50 6.89 30.42
N LEU A 303 23.72 6.33 31.33
CA LEU A 303 22.57 5.48 31.03
C LEU A 303 21.30 6.34 30.93
N LEU A 304 20.29 5.84 30.22
CA LEU A 304 18.97 6.47 30.14
C LEU A 304 18.03 5.80 31.14
N TYR A 305 17.56 6.56 32.11
CA TYR A 305 16.51 6.18 33.05
C TYR A 305 15.14 6.62 32.56
N VAL A 306 14.19 5.70 32.46
CA VAL A 306 12.82 5.98 32.03
C VAL A 306 11.91 6.18 33.25
N VAL A 307 11.38 7.40 33.39
CA VAL A 307 10.50 7.81 34.50
C VAL A 307 9.23 6.95 34.52
N GLN A 308 8.95 6.35 35.67
CA GLN A 308 7.76 5.55 35.94
C GLN A 308 6.58 6.39 36.43
N ARG A 309 5.41 5.76 36.55
CA ARG A 309 4.15 6.47 36.85
C ARG A 309 4.16 7.05 38.28
N LYS A 310 4.07 8.39 38.37
CA LYS A 310 4.08 9.20 39.61
C LYS A 310 5.44 9.36 40.29
N GLU A 311 6.56 9.08 39.62
CA GLU A 311 7.88 9.38 40.16
C GLU A 311 8.21 10.87 40.09
N THR A 312 8.87 11.37 41.13
CA THR A 312 9.45 12.72 41.18
C THR A 312 10.97 12.67 40.97
N LEU A 313 11.60 13.82 40.67
CA LEU A 313 13.07 13.89 40.54
C LEU A 313 13.76 13.46 41.84
N GLU A 314 13.17 13.80 42.98
CA GLU A 314 13.61 13.42 44.31
C GLU A 314 13.58 11.90 44.51
N ASP A 315 12.55 11.23 43.99
CA ASP A 315 12.42 9.76 44.09
C ASP A 315 13.49 9.06 43.25
N ILE A 316 13.76 9.58 42.05
CA ILE A 316 14.75 9.02 41.13
C ILE A 316 16.17 9.22 41.65
N SER A 317 16.50 10.41 42.16
CA SER A 317 17.81 10.67 42.79
C SER A 317 18.05 9.76 44.00
N ARG A 318 17.03 9.51 44.84
CA ARG A 318 17.16 8.57 45.97
C ARG A 318 17.31 7.11 45.54
N ALA A 319 16.74 6.73 44.40
CA ALA A 319 16.78 5.36 43.91
C ALA A 319 18.14 4.96 43.31
N ILE A 320 18.96 5.93 42.90
CA ILE A 320 20.27 5.69 42.26
C ILE A 320 21.40 5.99 43.27
N PRO A 321 22.14 4.97 43.74
CA PRO A 321 23.22 5.18 44.70
C PRO A 321 24.28 6.14 44.15
N GLY A 322 24.56 7.21 44.90
CA GLY A 322 25.58 8.20 44.55
C GLY A 322 25.08 9.38 43.70
N LEU A 323 23.80 9.43 43.30
CA LEU A 323 23.26 10.53 42.50
C LEU A 323 22.45 11.50 43.36
N SER A 324 22.95 12.73 43.57
CA SER A 324 22.20 13.76 44.27
C SER A 324 21.17 14.45 43.36
N LEU A 325 20.14 15.06 43.95
CA LEU A 325 19.08 15.74 43.20
C LEU A 325 19.62 16.94 42.39
N PRO A 326 20.49 17.82 42.94
CA PRO A 326 21.17 18.84 42.16
C PRO A 326 21.94 18.26 40.96
N ASP A 327 22.67 17.17 41.17
CA ASP A 327 23.45 16.55 40.09
C ASP A 327 22.54 15.99 39.00
N LEU A 328 21.40 15.38 39.36
CA LEU A 328 20.42 14.88 38.39
C LEU A 328 19.79 16.01 37.56
N ILE A 329 19.50 17.15 38.20
CA ILE A 329 18.95 18.35 37.57
C ILE A 329 19.97 18.94 36.58
N ASP A 330 21.21 19.14 37.03
CA ASP A 330 22.29 19.72 36.23
C ASP A 330 22.64 18.81 35.05
N LEU A 331 22.71 17.50 35.28
CA LEU A 331 23.00 16.48 34.27
C LEU A 331 21.97 16.47 33.14
N ASN A 332 20.70 16.74 33.46
CA ASN A 332 19.59 16.74 32.51
C ASN A 332 19.21 18.13 32.02
N ARG A 333 19.81 19.19 32.56
CA ARG A 333 19.50 20.60 32.26
C ARG A 333 18.00 20.91 32.39
N ILE A 334 17.36 20.36 33.41
CA ILE A 334 15.93 20.52 33.69
C ILE A 334 15.71 21.45 34.88
N PRO A 335 14.60 22.21 34.95
CA PRO A 335 14.33 23.04 36.12
C PRO A 335 13.98 22.18 37.34
N PRO A 336 14.29 22.61 38.58
CA PRO A 336 14.09 21.79 39.78
C PRO A 336 12.64 21.34 40.04
N ASN A 337 11.66 22.10 39.54
CA ASN A 337 10.23 21.83 39.70
C ASN A 337 9.58 21.28 38.42
N GLU A 338 10.38 20.72 37.49
CA GLU A 338 9.86 20.15 36.25
C GLU A 338 8.88 19.01 36.55
N LYS A 339 7.68 19.09 35.97
CA LYS A 339 6.68 18.03 36.14
C LYS A 339 7.03 16.87 35.22
N LEU A 340 7.66 15.85 35.78
CA LEU A 340 7.96 14.62 35.06
C LEU A 340 6.68 13.90 34.62
N LYS A 341 6.65 13.46 33.36
CA LYS A 341 5.61 12.58 32.84
C LYS A 341 6.16 11.15 32.76
N PRO A 342 5.32 10.13 32.97
CA PRO A 342 5.73 8.74 32.77
C PRO A 342 6.24 8.57 31.33
N GLY A 343 7.40 7.92 31.17
CA GLY A 343 8.07 7.74 29.88
C GLY A 343 9.09 8.82 29.51
N HIS A 344 9.27 9.88 30.32
CA HIS A 344 10.41 10.80 30.12
C HIS A 344 11.73 10.07 30.38
N CYS A 345 12.74 10.31 29.55
CA CYS A 345 14.08 9.75 29.71
C CYS A 345 15.02 10.78 30.35
N LEU A 346 15.66 10.40 31.45
CA LEU A 346 16.69 11.18 32.13
C LEU A 346 18.04 10.48 31.97
N LYS A 347 19.09 11.25 31.67
CA LYS A 347 20.47 10.81 31.77
C LYS A 347 20.82 10.62 33.24
N VAL A 348 21.40 9.47 33.55
CA VAL A 348 21.92 9.13 34.88
C VAL A 348 23.33 8.57 34.73
N PRO A 349 24.23 8.76 35.71
CA PRO A 349 25.58 8.21 35.64
C PRO A 349 25.55 6.69 35.55
N LYS A 350 26.48 6.13 34.77
CA LYS A 350 26.74 4.69 34.72
C LYS A 350 27.58 4.34 35.95
N ASN A 351 27.04 3.53 36.86
CA ASN A 351 27.78 3.02 38.02
C ASN A 351 28.74 1.90 37.64
#